data_AF-A0AB38QW24-F1
#
_entry.id   AF-A0AB38QW24-F1
#
_cell.length_a   1.000
_cell.length_b   1.000
_cell.length_c   1.000
_cell.angle_alpha   90.00
_cell.angle_beta   90.00
_cell.angle_gamma   90.00
#
_symmetry.space_group_name_H-M   'P 1'
#
loop_
_entity.id
_entity.type
_entity.pdbx_description
1 polymer ?
#
loop_
_entity_poly.entity_id
_entity_poly.type
_entity_poly.pdbx_seq_one_letter_code
_entity_poly.pdbx_strand_id
1 'polypeptide(L)'
;MEFFYHHLLSTVTILGILFLLAIALKKRIFSIFVSLIVILLGISFFLYGLNTIKGFEGMGVSLIGLIFIGIGLILFLVSILIIFFEEKRKESS
;
A
#
# COMPACT_ATOMS: atom_id res chain seq x y z
N MET A 1 -7.58 14.39 -16.71
CA MET A 1 -6.61 14.04 -15.66
C MET A 1 -7.17 14.22 -14.25
N GLU A 2 -7.78 15.36 -13.90
CA GLU A 2 -8.31 15.62 -12.53
C GLU A 2 -9.28 14.55 -12.00
N PHE A 3 -10.19 14.05 -12.83
CA PHE A 3 -11.15 13.02 -12.42
C PHE A 3 -10.45 11.71 -11.96
N PHE A 4 -9.38 11.32 -12.65
CA PHE A 4 -8.58 10.14 -12.28
C PHE A 4 -7.80 10.37 -11.00
N TYR A 5 -7.22 11.56 -10.80
CA TYR A 5 -6.49 11.90 -9.59
C TYR A 5 -7.38 11.95 -8.35
N HIS A 6 -8.59 12.51 -8.45
CA HIS A 6 -9.54 12.52 -7.34
C HIS A 6 -10.00 11.11 -6.96
N HIS A 7 -10.25 10.26 -7.95
CA HIS A 7 -10.64 8.87 -7.69
C HIS A 7 -9.47 8.06 -7.10
N LEU A 8 -8.25 8.31 -7.57
CA LEU A 8 -7.04 7.72 -7.02
C LEU A 8 -6.86 8.11 -5.55
N LEU A 9 -6.85 9.40 -5.25
CA LEU A 9 -6.70 9.93 -3.88
C LEU A 9 -7.77 9.39 -2.94
N SER A 10 -9.03 9.35 -3.39
CA SER A 10 -10.13 8.74 -2.63
C SER A 10 -9.84 7.27 -2.31
N THR A 11 -9.40 6.50 -3.31
CA THR A 11 -9.05 5.08 -3.16
C THR A 11 -7.90 4.87 -2.16
N VAL A 12 -6.82 5.68 -2.23
CA VAL A 12 -5.71 5.62 -1.27
C VAL A 12 -6.21 5.89 0.15
N THR A 13 -7.05 6.89 0.29
CA THR A 13 -7.56 7.32 1.60
C THR A 13 -8.40 6.21 2.23
N ILE A 14 -9.27 5.57 1.44
CA ILE A 14 -10.07 4.42 1.89
C ILE A 14 -9.17 3.26 2.29
N LEU A 15 -8.17 2.91 1.49
CA LEU A 15 -7.20 1.84 1.82
C LEU A 15 -6.42 2.15 3.10
N GLY A 16 -6.00 3.40 3.31
CA GLY A 16 -5.33 3.84 4.54
C GLY A 16 -6.22 3.69 5.77
N ILE A 17 -7.50 4.08 5.68
CA ILE A 17 -8.47 3.90 6.77
C ILE A 17 -8.71 2.42 7.07
N LEU A 18 -8.84 1.58 6.03
CA LEU A 18 -8.96 0.13 6.19
C LEU A 18 -7.74 -0.48 6.89
N PHE A 19 -6.53 -0.01 6.58
CA PHE A 19 -5.30 -0.45 7.24
C PHE A 19 -5.30 -0.11 8.73
N LEU A 20 -5.64 1.13 9.08
CA LEU A 20 -5.74 1.55 10.49
C LEU A 20 -6.80 0.75 11.24
N LEU A 21 -7.95 0.48 10.61
CA LEU A 21 -9.00 -0.34 11.19
C LEU A 21 -8.55 -1.80 11.35
N ALA A 22 -7.78 -2.35 10.41
CA ALA A 22 -7.21 -3.70 10.48
C ALA A 22 -6.32 -3.87 11.72
N ILE A 23 -5.46 -2.88 11.96
CA ILE A 23 -4.57 -2.82 13.13
C ILE A 23 -5.39 -2.66 14.41
N ALA A 24 -6.34 -1.73 14.44
CA ALA A 24 -7.18 -1.48 15.61
C ALA A 24 -7.98 -2.72 16.05
N LEU A 25 -8.47 -3.51 15.08
CA LEU A 25 -9.20 -4.76 15.32
C LEU A 25 -8.29 -5.97 15.58
N LYS A 26 -6.96 -5.77 15.68
CA LYS A 26 -5.94 -6.83 15.81
C LYS A 26 -6.04 -7.92 14.74
N LYS A 27 -6.60 -7.60 13.57
CA LYS A 27 -6.70 -8.54 12.45
C LYS A 27 -5.37 -8.56 11.69
N ARG A 28 -4.37 -9.21 12.30
CA ARG A 28 -2.97 -9.33 11.83
C ARG A 28 -2.86 -9.67 10.34
N ILE A 29 -3.58 -10.72 9.94
CA ILE A 29 -3.59 -11.22 8.57
C ILE A 29 -4.19 -10.17 7.61
N PHE A 30 -5.23 -9.47 8.04
CA PHE A 30 -5.91 -8.46 7.22
C PHE A 30 -5.02 -7.23 6.97
N SER A 31 -4.22 -6.81 7.96
CA SER A 31 -3.22 -5.74 7.80
C SER A 31 -2.20 -6.08 6.71
N ILE A 32 -1.72 -7.32 6.68
CA ILE A 32 -0.81 -7.81 5.64
C ILE A 32 -1.49 -7.78 4.25
N PHE A 33 -2.73 -8.26 4.15
CA PHE A 33 -3.48 -8.23 2.90
C PHE A 33 -3.65 -6.81 2.36
N VAL A 34 -3.97 -5.84 3.22
CA VAL A 34 -4.10 -4.44 2.81
C VAL A 34 -2.78 -3.90 2.27
N SER A 35 -1.66 -4.15 2.95
CA SER A 35 -0.32 -3.77 2.45
C SER A 35 -0.01 -4.39 1.10
N LEU A 36 -0.36 -5.68 0.91
CA LEU A 36 -0.15 -6.39 -0.35
C LEU A 36 -0.95 -5.78 -1.50
N ILE A 37 -2.21 -5.38 -1.25
CA ILE A 37 -3.05 -4.70 -2.23
C ILE A 37 -2.44 -3.36 -2.64
N VAL A 38 -1.91 -2.58 -1.68
CA VAL A 38 -1.24 -1.29 -1.98
C VAL A 38 0.00 -1.50 -2.86
N ILE A 39 0.82 -2.51 -2.57
CA ILE A 39 1.99 -2.86 -3.40
C ILE A 39 1.55 -3.25 -4.81
N LEU A 40 0.53 -4.11 -4.93
CA LEU A 40 0.03 -4.58 -6.22
C LEU A 40 -0.51 -3.42 -7.05
N LEU A 41 -1.25 -2.50 -6.43
CA LEU A 41 -1.72 -1.28 -7.06
C LEU A 41 -0.55 -0.42 -7.58
N GLY A 42 0.49 -0.24 -6.76
CA GLY A 42 1.70 0.47 -7.15
C GLY A 42 2.44 -0.16 -8.33
N ILE A 43 2.55 -1.50 -8.36
CA ILE A 43 3.12 -2.25 -9.49
C ILE A 43 2.28 -2.04 -10.75
N SER A 44 0.94 -2.09 -10.65
CA SER A 44 0.07 -1.82 -11.79
C SER A 44 0.30 -0.42 -12.36
N PHE A 45 0.37 0.62 -11.51
CA PHE A 45 0.66 1.99 -11.98
C PHE A 45 2.06 2.13 -12.57
N PHE A 46 3.05 1.47 -11.96
CA PHE A 46 4.42 1.48 -12.45
C PHE A 46 4.52 0.91 -13.87
N LEU A 47 3.96 -0.28 -14.09
CA LEU A 47 3.93 -0.95 -15.39
C LEU A 47 3.06 -0.22 -16.40
N TYR A 48 1.93 0.34 -15.97
CA TYR A 48 1.05 1.12 -16.82
C TYR A 48 1.73 2.39 -17.34
N GLY A 49 2.47 3.09 -16.48
CA GLY A 49 3.28 4.25 -16.87
C GLY A 49 4.43 3.91 -17.81
N LEU A 50 5.02 2.70 -17.70
CA LEU A 50 6.11 2.26 -18.57
C LEU A 50 5.64 1.77 -19.95
N ASN A 51 4.57 0.96 -19.98
CA ASN A 51 4.16 0.25 -21.20
C ASN A 51 3.07 0.98 -21.99
N THR A 52 2.18 1.71 -21.33
CA THR A 52 0.98 2.26 -21.98
C THR A 52 1.14 3.74 -22.33
N ILE A 53 1.74 4.54 -21.44
CA ILE A 53 1.90 5.97 -21.62
C ILE A 53 3.35 6.27 -22.03
N LYS A 54 3.56 6.91 -23.18
CA LYS A 54 4.90 7.25 -23.67
C LYS A 54 5.30 8.67 -23.25
N GLY A 55 6.60 8.90 -23.12
CA GLY A 55 7.15 10.23 -22.83
C GLY A 55 7.10 10.60 -21.34
N PHE A 56 7.22 11.90 -21.06
CA PHE A 56 7.40 12.43 -19.71
C PHE A 56 6.19 12.15 -18.78
N GLU A 57 4.99 12.12 -19.34
CA GLU A 57 3.77 11.77 -18.60
C GLU A 57 3.78 10.33 -18.09
N GLY A 58 4.25 9.38 -18.91
CA GLY A 58 4.40 7.98 -18.51
C GLY A 58 5.40 7.80 -17.37
N MET A 59 6.52 8.54 -17.45
CA MET A 59 7.51 8.59 -16.38
C MET A 59 6.92 9.12 -15.06
N GLY A 60 6.06 10.14 -15.13
CA GLY A 60 5.33 10.64 -13.96
C GLY A 60 4.40 9.60 -13.35
N VAL A 61 3.63 8.88 -14.17
CA VAL A 61 2.73 7.80 -13.70
C VAL A 61 3.53 6.64 -13.09
N SER A 62 4.68 6.29 -13.66
CA SER A 62 5.56 5.28 -13.09
C SER A 62 6.16 5.70 -11.75
N LEU A 63 6.58 6.96 -11.60
CA LEU A 63 7.06 7.49 -10.33
C LEU A 63 5.98 7.45 -9.24
N ILE A 64 4.73 7.79 -9.60
CA ILE A 64 3.59 7.63 -8.69
C ILE A 64 3.46 6.15 -8.27
N GLY A 65 3.52 5.22 -9.23
CA GLY A 65 3.52 3.78 -8.93
C GLY A 65 4.61 3.35 -7.95
N LEU A 66 5.84 3.86 -8.11
CA LEU A 66 6.95 3.60 -7.18
C LEU A 66 6.68 4.13 -5.76
N ILE A 67 6.06 5.30 -5.63
CA ILE A 67 5.67 5.85 -4.32
C ILE A 67 4.70 4.90 -3.63
N PHE A 68 3.70 4.38 -4.35
CA PHE A 68 2.76 3.39 -3.80
C PHE A 68 3.45 2.09 -3.38
N ILE A 69 4.39 1.59 -4.18
CA ILE A 69 5.18 0.40 -3.82
C ILE A 69 5.94 0.67 -2.51
N GLY A 70 6.60 1.83 -2.39
CA GLY A 70 7.32 2.22 -1.19
C GLY A 70 6.42 2.27 0.05
N ILE A 71 5.25 2.93 -0.05
CA ILE A 71 4.27 2.99 1.03
C ILE A 71 3.81 1.58 1.42
N GLY A 72 3.44 0.76 0.43
CA GLY A 72 2.99 -0.61 0.67
C GLY A 72 4.04 -1.48 1.37
N LEU A 73 5.32 -1.34 1.00
CA LEU A 73 6.43 -2.05 1.65
C LEU A 73 6.64 -1.59 3.09
N ILE A 74 6.52 -0.29 3.38
CA ILE A 74 6.61 0.23 4.75
C ILE A 74 5.47 -0.33 5.60
N LEU A 75 4.23 -0.32 5.09
CA LEU A 75 3.07 -0.87 5.78
C LEU A 75 3.22 -2.38 6.03
N PHE A 76 3.81 -3.11 5.08
CA PHE A 76 4.10 -4.53 5.21
C PHE A 76 5.15 -4.80 6.31
N LEU A 77 6.26 -4.06 6.31
CA LEU A 77 7.29 -4.16 7.35
C LEU A 77 6.74 -3.86 8.75
N VAL A 78 5.95 -2.78 8.88
CA VAL A 78 5.31 -2.42 10.15
C VAL A 78 4.36 -3.53 10.61
N SER A 79 3.57 -4.10 9.71
CA SER A 79 2.66 -5.22 10.02
C SER A 79 3.43 -6.43 10.56
N ILE A 80 4.55 -6.79 9.93
CA ILE A 80 5.40 -7.90 10.37
C ILE A 80 6.01 -7.62 11.74
N LEU A 81 6.55 -6.41 11.95
CA LEU A 81 7.13 -6.01 13.24
C LEU A 81 6.11 -6.09 14.37
N ILE A 82 4.89 -5.58 14.16
CA ILE A 82 3.81 -5.66 15.14
C ILE A 82 3.50 -7.12 15.49
N ILE A 83 3.36 -7.98 14.47
CA ILE A 83 3.09 -9.42 14.68
C ILE A 83 4.22 -10.06 15.47
N PHE A 84 5.48 -9.79 15.12
CA PHE A 84 6.66 -10.33 15.78
C PHE A 84 6.73 -9.93 17.26
N PHE A 85 6.53 -8.64 17.58
CA PHE A 85 6.55 -8.16 18.96
C PHE A 85 5.37 -8.70 19.79
N GLU A 86 4.18 -8.82 19.20
CA GLU A 86 3.06 -9.42 19.91
C GLU A 86 3.26 -10.93 20.16
N GLU A 87 3.88 -11.66 19.23
CA GLU A 87 4.22 -13.08 19.42
C GLU A 87 5.23 -13.24 20.56
N LYS A 88 6.29 -12.42 20.57
CA LYS A 88 7.29 -12.41 21.64
C LYS A 88 6.72 -12.06 23.00
N ARG A 89 5.72 -11.18 23.06
CA ARG A 89 5.05 -10.84 24.32
C ARG A 89 4.21 -11.99 24.87
N LYS A 90 3.63 -12.83 24.01
CA LYS A 90 2.88 -14.03 24.42
C LYS A 90 3.78 -15.14 24.94
N GLU A 91 4.98 -15.31 24.37
CA GLU A 91 5.97 -16.29 24.84
C GLU A 91 6.56 -15.93 26.22
N SER A 92 6.53 -14.65 26.60
CA SER A 92 7.13 -14.14 27.84
C SER A 92 6.13 -13.99 29.01
N SER A 93 4.85 -14.31 28.81
CA SER A 93 3.79 -14.23 29.82
C SER A 93 3.29 -15.62 30.21
#